data_AF-A0AAW2N1Q6-F1
#
_entry.id   AF-A0AAW2N1Q6-F1
#
_cell.length_a   1.000
_cell.length_b   1.000
_cell.length_c   1.000
_cell.angle_alpha   90.00
_cell.angle_beta   90.00
_cell.angle_gamma   90.00
#
_symmetry.space_group_name_H-M   'P 1'
#
loop_
_entity.id
_entity.type
_entity.pdbx_description
1 polymer ?
#
loop_
_entity_poly.entity_id
_entity_poly.type
_entity_poly.pdbx_seq_one_letter_code
_entity_poly.pdbx_strand_id
1 'polypeptide(L)'
;MAKSIQIILAIAVWCNYEIWQMDVKMAFLNDFIKEEIYMDQPKRFTNDFDPYVYKNASGSSIGFLVLYVGDILLIGNDVKMLGDTKAWFFTQFSVKDLGDASYILEIKIFRDDLRGY
;
A
#
# COMPACT_ATOMS: atom_id res chain seq x y z
N MET A 1 -3.07 9.68 -11.10
CA MET A 1 -3.83 9.16 -9.96
C MET A 1 -4.44 7.79 -10.23
N ALA A 2 -5.61 7.63 -10.87
CA ALA A 2 -6.17 6.28 -11.08
C ALA A 2 -5.32 5.37 -12.00
N LYS A 3 -4.70 5.94 -13.05
CA LYS A 3 -3.92 5.16 -14.03
C LYS A 3 -2.67 4.51 -13.43
N SER A 4 -1.93 5.21 -12.59
CA SER A 4 -0.71 4.72 -11.92
C SER A 4 -1.04 3.59 -10.96
N ILE A 5 -2.10 3.74 -10.17
CA ILE A 5 -2.60 2.68 -9.27
C ILE A 5 -3.00 1.44 -10.08
N GLN A 6 -3.77 1.62 -11.16
CA GLN A 6 -4.16 0.51 -12.05
C GLN A 6 -2.96 -0.19 -12.69
N ILE A 7 -1.92 0.56 -13.10
CA ILE A 7 -0.69 -0.02 -13.66
C ILE A 7 0.05 -0.85 -12.60
N ILE A 8 0.17 -0.36 -11.36
CA ILE A 8 0.84 -1.09 -10.29
C ILE A 8 0.07 -2.35 -9.93
N LEU A 9 -1.27 -2.27 -9.87
CA LEU A 9 -2.12 -3.45 -9.66
C LEU A 9 -1.95 -4.46 -10.80
N ALA A 10 -1.89 -4.01 -12.05
CA ALA A 10 -1.64 -4.89 -13.19
C ALA A 10 -0.25 -5.56 -13.11
N ILE A 11 0.79 -4.83 -12.71
CA ILE A 11 2.13 -5.37 -12.47
C ILE A 11 2.10 -6.39 -11.32
N ALA A 12 1.41 -6.07 -10.23
CA ALA A 12 1.30 -6.96 -9.07
C ALA A 12 0.65 -8.29 -9.43
N VAL A 13 -0.43 -8.25 -10.22
CA VAL A 13 -1.09 -9.45 -10.74
C VAL A 13 -0.18 -10.22 -11.68
N TRP A 14 0.45 -9.54 -12.64
CA TRP A 14 1.30 -10.19 -13.65
C TRP A 14 2.55 -10.85 -13.04
N CYS A 15 3.19 -10.19 -12.06
CA CYS A 15 4.36 -10.71 -11.38
C CYS A 15 4.03 -11.63 -10.18
N ASN A 16 2.76 -11.84 -9.86
CA ASN A 16 2.31 -12.53 -8.66
C ASN A 16 2.94 -11.94 -7.36
N TYR A 17 2.86 -10.63 -7.20
CA TYR A 17 3.27 -9.96 -5.97
C TYR A 17 2.19 -10.05 -4.91
N GLU A 18 2.60 -10.06 -3.65
CA GLU A 18 1.69 -9.91 -2.53
C GLU A 18 1.12 -8.50 -2.50
N ILE A 19 -0.16 -8.40 -2.14
CA ILE A 19 -0.92 -7.14 -2.08
C ILE A 19 -1.64 -7.12 -0.74
N TRP A 20 -1.16 -6.30 0.19
CA TRP A 20 -1.76 -6.10 1.50
C TRP A 20 -2.39 -4.73 1.59
N GLN A 21 -3.56 -4.68 2.22
CA GLN A 21 -4.29 -3.46 2.47
C GLN A 21 -4.30 -3.14 3.95
N MET A 22 -4.14 -1.86 4.26
CA MET A 22 -4.26 -1.32 5.60
C MET A 22 -5.13 -0.08 5.55
N ASP A 23 -6.03 0.06 6.51
CA ASP A 23 -6.89 1.23 6.68
C ASP A 23 -6.29 2.11 7.78
N VAL A 24 -5.77 3.27 7.40
CA VAL A 24 -5.38 4.29 8.36
C VAL A 24 -6.66 4.94 8.82
N LYS A 25 -6.94 4.86 10.13
CA LYS A 25 -7.97 5.70 10.71
C LYS A 25 -7.53 7.15 10.55
N MET A 26 -7.93 7.78 9.45
CA MET A 26 -8.02 9.22 9.40
C MET A 26 -8.94 9.56 10.55
N ALA A 27 -8.39 10.24 11.54
CA ALA A 27 -9.22 10.86 12.54
C ALA A 27 -10.12 11.83 11.77
N PHE A 28 -11.32 11.39 11.40
CA PHE A 28 -12.47 12.26 11.29
C PHE A 28 -12.70 12.80 12.70
N LEU A 29 -11.81 13.70 13.12
CA LEU A 29 -12.01 14.51 14.29
C LEU A 29 -13.15 15.43 13.90
N ASN A 30 -14.30 15.19 14.54
CA ASN A 30 -15.22 16.26 14.84
C ASN A 30 -14.41 17.50 15.23
N ASP A 31 -14.74 18.60 14.57
CA ASP A 31 -14.13 19.93 14.66
C ASP A 31 -12.76 20.11 13.99
N PHE A 32 -12.83 20.65 12.76
CA PHE A 32 -11.80 21.41 12.04
C PHE A 32 -10.36 21.10 12.43
N ILE A 33 -9.79 20.09 11.78
CA ILE A 33 -8.35 19.86 11.82
C ILE A 33 -7.66 21.11 11.25
N LYS A 34 -6.96 21.84 12.11
CA LYS A 34 -6.22 23.07 11.76
C LYS A 34 -4.86 22.78 11.12
N GLU A 35 -4.44 21.52 11.17
CA GLU A 35 -3.13 21.05 10.73
C GLU A 35 -3.29 19.90 9.74
N GLU A 36 -2.76 20.07 8.54
CA GLU A 36 -2.65 18.99 7.56
C GLU A 36 -1.75 17.89 8.15
N ILE A 37 -2.28 16.69 8.34
CA ILE A 37 -1.50 15.55 8.84
C ILE A 37 -0.68 15.01 7.68
N TYR A 38 0.61 15.33 7.67
CA TYR A 38 1.56 14.82 6.68
C TYR A 38 2.11 13.45 7.11
N MET A 39 2.26 12.52 6.15
CA MET A 39 3.02 11.30 6.37
C MET A 39 4.48 11.54 5.97
N ASP A 40 5.40 11.29 6.90
CA ASP A 40 6.82 11.21 6.56
C ASP A 40 7.06 9.99 5.67
N GLN A 41 7.75 10.22 4.56
CA GLN A 41 8.12 9.18 3.61
C GLN A 41 8.93 8.08 4.32
N PRO A 42 8.52 6.79 4.24
CA PRO A 42 9.26 5.72 4.88
C PRO A 42 10.68 5.61 4.31
N LYS A 43 11.66 5.34 5.17
CA LYS A 43 13.05 5.15 4.74
C LYS A 43 13.12 4.02 3.70
N ARG A 44 13.87 4.24 2.60
CA ARG A 44 14.07 3.34 1.44
C ARG A 44 12.98 3.34 0.38
N PHE A 45 11.87 4.05 0.61
CA PHE A 45 10.88 4.29 -0.42
C PHE A 45 11.23 5.61 -1.13
N THR A 46 11.24 5.64 -2.45
CA THR A 46 11.42 6.85 -3.28
C THR A 46 10.15 7.14 -4.07
N ASN A 47 9.85 8.42 -4.28
CA ASN A 47 8.74 8.85 -5.11
C ASN A 47 9.30 9.46 -6.38
N ASP A 48 9.37 8.65 -7.43
CA ASP A 48 10.03 9.03 -8.68
C ASP A 48 9.02 9.46 -9.76
N PHE A 49 7.73 9.14 -9.62
CA PHE A 49 6.75 9.23 -10.72
C PHE A 49 5.36 9.74 -10.35
N ASP A 50 4.85 9.44 -9.15
CA ASP A 50 3.48 9.82 -8.77
C ASP A 50 3.43 10.11 -7.26
N PRO A 51 2.89 11.26 -6.81
CA PRO A 51 2.82 11.66 -5.40
C PRO A 51 2.24 10.58 -4.47
N TYR A 52 1.42 9.68 -4.99
CA TYR A 52 0.75 8.62 -4.23
C TYR A 52 1.45 7.27 -4.28
N VAL A 53 2.54 7.14 -5.04
CA VAL A 53 3.25 5.89 -5.25
C VAL A 53 4.70 6.03 -4.82
N TYR A 54 5.10 5.17 -3.91
CA TYR A 54 6.49 5.06 -3.51
C TYR A 54 7.03 3.68 -3.85
N LYS A 55 8.28 3.63 -4.26
CA LYS A 55 8.97 2.40 -4.65
C LYS A 55 10.16 2.17 -3.72
N ASN A 56 10.30 0.93 -3.26
CA ASN A 56 11.52 0.43 -2.62
C ASN A 56 12.05 -0.71 -3.47
N ALA A 57 13.29 -0.59 -3.95
CA ALA A 57 13.96 -1.65 -4.68
C ALA A 57 15.33 -1.91 -4.07
N SER A 58 15.56 -3.14 -3.63
CA SER A 58 16.83 -3.60 -3.08
C SER A 58 17.19 -4.95 -3.69
N GLY A 59 18.12 -4.94 -4.65
CA GLY A 59 18.48 -6.15 -5.41
C GLY A 59 17.28 -6.72 -6.17
N SER A 60 16.88 -7.96 -5.82
CA SER A 60 15.70 -8.64 -6.38
C SER A 60 14.39 -8.28 -5.66
N SER A 61 14.44 -7.65 -4.49
CA SER A 61 13.26 -7.29 -3.72
C SER A 61 12.69 -5.96 -4.24
N ILE A 62 11.42 -5.98 -4.62
CA ILE A 62 10.66 -4.84 -5.12
C ILE A 62 9.40 -4.69 -4.29
N GLY A 63 9.20 -3.48 -3.79
CA GLY A 63 8.05 -3.06 -3.02
C GLY A 63 7.48 -1.75 -3.55
N PHE A 64 6.17 -1.67 -3.59
CA PHE A 64 5.41 -0.47 -3.85
C PHE A 64 4.53 -0.17 -2.63
N LEU A 65 4.52 1.08 -2.25
CA LEU A 65 3.61 1.65 -1.27
C LEU A 65 2.71 2.60 -2.02
N VAL A 66 1.40 2.34 -2.01
CA VAL A 66 0.40 3.22 -2.64
C VAL A 66 -0.47 3.79 -1.53
N LEU A 67 -0.56 5.12 -1.48
CA LEU A 67 -1.36 5.86 -0.52
C LEU A 67 -2.61 6.42 -1.21
N TYR A 68 -3.79 6.09 -0.71
CA TYR A 68 -5.05 6.62 -1.24
C TYR A 68 -6.03 6.90 -0.11
N VAL A 69 -6.33 8.17 0.15
CA VAL A 69 -7.35 8.70 1.10
C VAL A 69 -7.93 7.65 2.07
N GLY A 70 -7.20 7.36 3.16
CA GLY A 70 -7.60 6.42 4.21
C GLY A 70 -7.02 5.01 4.03
N ASP A 71 -6.84 4.54 2.81
CA ASP A 71 -6.24 3.26 2.48
C ASP A 71 -4.73 3.37 2.19
N ILE A 72 -3.99 2.38 2.66
CA ILE A 72 -2.60 2.12 2.33
C ILE A 72 -2.50 0.73 1.71
N LEU A 73 -1.80 0.65 0.58
CA LEU A 73 -1.52 -0.61 -0.09
C LEU A 73 -0.02 -0.89 -0.10
N LEU A 74 0.33 -2.09 0.33
CA LEU A 74 1.69 -2.62 0.30
C LEU A 74 1.74 -3.74 -0.73
N ILE A 75 2.53 -3.54 -1.77
CA ILE A 75 2.61 -4.45 -2.92
C ILE A 75 4.06 -4.88 -3.10
N GLY A 76 4.36 -6.17 -3.22
CA GLY A 76 5.75 -6.56 -3.48
C GLY A 76 5.99 -8.07 -3.49
N ASN A 77 7.21 -8.46 -3.85
CA ASN A 77 7.62 -9.86 -3.91
C ASN A 77 8.33 -10.36 -2.64
N ASP A 78 8.67 -9.46 -1.72
CA ASP A 78 9.40 -9.78 -0.49
C ASP A 78 8.50 -9.55 0.72
N VAL A 79 7.89 -10.64 1.20
CA VAL A 79 7.01 -10.67 2.38
C VAL A 79 7.69 -10.09 3.62
N LYS A 80 9.01 -10.29 3.77
CA LYS A 80 9.74 -9.77 4.92
C LYS A 80 9.84 -8.24 4.83
N MET A 81 10.21 -7.71 3.67
CA MET A 81 10.23 -6.25 3.45
C MET A 81 8.85 -5.61 3.61
N LEU A 82 7.79 -6.26 3.10
CA LEU A 82 6.42 -5.79 3.32
C LEU A 82 6.05 -5.84 4.81
N GLY A 83 6.43 -6.90 5.52
CA GLY A 83 6.21 -7.06 6.96
C GLY A 83 6.92 -6.01 7.81
N ASP A 84 8.18 -5.72 7.49
CA ASP A 84 8.97 -4.67 8.15
C ASP A 84 8.33 -3.29 7.92
N THR A 85 7.85 -3.02 6.70
CA THR A 85 7.16 -1.77 6.35
C THR A 85 5.80 -1.66 7.05
N LYS A 86 5.05 -2.76 7.10
CA LYS A 86 3.78 -2.87 7.81
C LYS A 86 3.96 -2.60 9.30
N ALA A 87 4.92 -3.24 9.95
CA ALA A 87 5.24 -3.02 11.36
C ALA A 87 5.60 -1.55 11.63
N TRP A 88 6.36 -0.92 10.74
CA TRP A 88 6.65 0.51 10.84
C TRP A 88 5.36 1.36 10.82
N PHE A 89 4.40 1.08 9.94
CA PHE A 89 3.10 1.77 9.93
C PHE A 89 2.34 1.62 11.25
N PHE A 90 2.30 0.42 11.84
CA PHE A 90 1.68 0.20 13.16
C PHE A 90 2.38 0.94 14.31
N THR A 91 3.67 1.26 14.16
CA THR A 91 4.41 2.03 15.18
C THR A 91 4.18 3.53 15.08
N GLN A 92 3.95 4.04 13.87
CA GLN A 92 3.85 5.49 13.61
C GLN A 92 2.40 5.98 13.54
N PHE A 93 1.44 5.12 13.15
CA PHE A 93 0.06 5.51 12.88
C PHE A 93 -0.95 4.54 13.51
N SER A 94 -2.15 5.04 13.79
CA SER A 94 -3.28 4.21 14.20
C SER A 94 -3.91 3.54 12.97
N VAL A 95 -3.34 2.39 12.59
CA VAL A 95 -3.70 1.65 11.38
C VAL A 95 -4.44 0.38 11.74
N LYS A 96 -5.40 -0.02 10.90
CA LYS A 96 -6.08 -1.30 10.94
C LYS A 96 -5.58 -2.16 9.79
N ASP A 97 -5.15 -3.38 10.11
CA ASP A 97 -4.82 -4.38 9.10
C ASP A 97 -6.11 -4.88 8.43
N LEU A 98 -6.17 -4.84 7.10
CA LEU A 98 -7.25 -5.46 6.34
C LEU A 98 -6.80 -6.78 5.68
N GLY A 99 -5.52 -7.15 5.80
CA GLY A 99 -4.98 -8.37 5.21
C GLY A 99 -4.83 -8.26 3.69
N ASP A 100 -5.12 -9.34 2.98
CA ASP A 100 -5.02 -9.37 1.52
C ASP A 100 -6.05 -8.41 0.88
N ALA A 101 -5.57 -7.59 -0.05
CA ALA A 101 -6.40 -6.57 -0.66
C ALA A 101 -7.53 -7.20 -1.50
N SER A 102 -8.76 -7.01 -1.04
CA SER A 102 -9.97 -7.50 -1.71
C SER A 102 -10.71 -6.41 -2.48
N TYR A 103 -10.55 -5.14 -2.08
CA TYR A 103 -11.21 -3.99 -2.68
C TYR A 103 -10.31 -2.75 -2.64
N ILE A 104 -10.17 -2.06 -3.75
CA ILE A 104 -9.44 -0.79 -3.86
C ILE A 104 -10.23 0.13 -4.76
N LEU A 105 -10.57 1.35 -4.32
CA LEU A 105 -11.29 2.32 -5.17
C LEU A 105 -12.62 1.78 -5.75
N GLU A 106 -13.34 0.96 -4.98
CA GLU A 106 -14.52 0.21 -5.45
C GLU A 106 -14.22 -0.86 -6.52
N ILE A 107 -12.95 -1.03 -6.92
CA ILE A 107 -12.48 -2.12 -7.77
C ILE A 107 -12.27 -3.34 -6.90
N LYS A 108 -13.10 -4.35 -7.13
CA LYS A 108 -12.93 -5.65 -6.48
C LYS A 108 -11.75 -6.38 -7.10
N ILE A 109 -10.77 -6.74 -6.28
CA ILE A 109 -9.66 -7.59 -6.70
C ILE A 109 -10.10 -9.03 -6.47
N PHE A 110 -10.07 -9.81 -7.55
CA PHE A 110 -10.17 -11.26 -7.48
C PHE A 110 -8.80 -11.82 -7.83
N ARG A 111 -8.12 -12.39 -6.83
CA ARG A 111 -6.94 -13.20 -7.06
C ARG A 111 -7.42 -14.65 -7.13
N ASP A 112 -7.39 -15.21 -8.32
CA ASP A 112 -7.81 -16.59 -8.53
C ASP A 112 -6.65 -17.49 -8.07
N ASP A 113 -6.76 -18.05 -6.86
CA ASP A 113 -5.82 -19.04 -6.33
C ASP A 113 -6.06 -20.39 -7.04
N LEU A 114 -5.86 -20.44 -8.36
CA LEU A 114 -5.80 -21.69 -9.12
C LEU A 114 -4.44 -22.39 -8.94
N ARG A 115 -3.90 -22.38 -7.71
CA ARG A 115 -2.76 -23.22 -7.29
C ARG A 115 -3.24 -24.50 -6.63
N GLY A 116 -4.18 -25.17 -7.28
CA GLY A 116 -4.77 -26.38 -6.77
C GLY A 116 -5.14 -27.36 -7.86
N TYR A 117 -4.28 -27.60 -8.86
CA TYR A 117 -4.20 -28.85 -9.63
C TYR A 117 -2.80 -29.05 -10.21
#